data_AF-A0A3R6WLX9-F1
#
_entry.id   AF-A0A3R6WLX9-F1
#
_cell.length_a   1.000
_cell.length_b   1.000
_cell.length_c   1.000
_cell.angle_alpha   90.00
_cell.angle_beta   90.00
_cell.angle_gamma   90.00
#
_symmetry.space_group_name_H-M   'P 1'
#
loop_
_entity.id
_entity.type
_entity.pdbx_description
1 polymer ?
#
loop_
_entity_poly.entity_id
_entity_poly.type
_entity_poly.pdbx_seq_one_letter_code
_entity_poly.pdbx_strand_id
1 'polypeptide(L)'
;MLRERHVLQGIRGLKSWNSRYFVLFKNPNEMRYYSDVVQSGWGPIPLGELGCISLRSIQRISKPSHPKYKGCRFDITCRLPSATIASNTGDYDEGVFSSGDEDKKDKPAKTTPKAATREFCLVSDSPQTTVTWVTMLDSLLTRSAVVTFFNSCAIEQRKPTRNEWEDVLDVVSAGAVVMVWLEQLEGPIVPVEMYQAFRQVMVDGAHAPFELLRNLKSVLATLPPKPFKMVAFLIFHWNDVTVYETKNKLTAAVLAKLFTRFVFRRHVQDDHVDDVQAGERDLMQSVVEYMITHADVLIDETEAELLE
;
A
#
# COMPACT_ATOMS: atom_id res chain seq x y z
N MET A 1 46.76 -0.32 -10.80
CA MET A 1 46.90 -1.57 -11.57
C MET A 1 46.49 -2.74 -10.69
N LEU A 2 45.92 -3.77 -11.32
CA LEU A 2 45.38 -5.04 -10.78
C LEU A 2 44.02 -4.94 -10.07
N ARG A 3 43.06 -5.86 -10.25
CA ARG A 3 42.54 -6.73 -11.34
C ARG A 3 41.49 -7.61 -10.62
N GLU A 4 40.44 -7.96 -11.35
CA GLU A 4 39.25 -8.71 -10.92
C GLU A 4 39.52 -10.05 -10.24
N ARG A 5 38.54 -10.49 -9.43
CA ARG A 5 38.03 -11.86 -9.48
C ARG A 5 36.50 -11.87 -9.46
N HIS A 6 35.91 -12.14 -10.61
CA HIS A 6 34.59 -12.72 -10.74
C HIS A 6 34.61 -14.20 -10.31
N VAL A 7 33.60 -14.66 -9.59
CA VAL A 7 33.05 -16.01 -9.76
C VAL A 7 31.53 -15.91 -9.79
N LEU A 8 30.98 -16.03 -11.00
CA LEU A 8 29.59 -16.33 -11.32
C LEU A 8 29.32 -17.81 -11.06
N GLN A 9 28.18 -18.14 -10.46
CA GLN A 9 27.44 -19.34 -10.84
C GLN A 9 26.02 -18.93 -11.25
N GLY A 10 25.93 -18.44 -12.48
CA GLY A 10 24.68 -18.23 -13.19
C GLY A 10 24.17 -19.54 -13.80
N ILE A 11 22.85 -19.69 -13.76
CA ILE A 11 22.10 -20.65 -14.58
C ILE A 11 22.46 -20.41 -16.05
N ARG A 12 22.93 -21.46 -16.75
CA ARG A 12 23.34 -21.39 -18.16
C ARG A 12 22.22 -20.80 -19.03
N GLY A 13 22.47 -19.63 -19.61
CA GLY A 13 21.61 -19.02 -20.62
C GLY A 13 21.50 -17.50 -20.62
N LEU A 14 21.92 -16.80 -19.55
CA LEU A 14 21.98 -15.33 -19.54
C LEU A 14 23.44 -14.87 -19.58
N LYS A 15 23.88 -14.32 -20.72
CA LYS A 15 25.28 -13.89 -20.94
C LYS A 15 25.59 -12.45 -20.50
N SER A 16 24.60 -11.69 -20.03
CA SER A 16 24.79 -10.37 -19.41
C SER A 16 23.54 -9.94 -18.65
N TRP A 17 23.74 -9.16 -17.58
CA TRP A 17 22.68 -8.50 -16.81
C TRP A 17 21.94 -7.51 -17.72
N ASN A 18 20.63 -7.62 -17.89
CA ASN A 18 19.84 -6.64 -18.64
C ASN A 18 19.30 -5.62 -17.64
N SER A 19 19.64 -4.34 -17.78
CA SER A 19 19.39 -3.22 -16.84
C SER A 19 17.91 -2.82 -16.63
N ARG A 20 16.96 -3.75 -16.72
CA ARG A 20 15.51 -3.50 -16.53
C ARG A 20 14.99 -3.98 -15.17
N TYR A 21 15.82 -3.93 -14.14
CA TYR A 21 15.45 -4.36 -12.80
C TYR A 21 14.88 -3.17 -12.03
N PHE A 22 13.55 -3.08 -12.01
CA PHE A 22 12.83 -2.03 -11.31
C PHE A 22 12.63 -2.41 -9.83
N VAL A 23 12.74 -1.46 -8.91
CA VAL A 23 12.06 -1.56 -7.62
C VAL A 23 10.82 -0.69 -7.68
N LEU A 24 9.66 -1.31 -7.47
CA LEU A 24 8.37 -0.63 -7.40
C LEU A 24 8.28 0.09 -6.06
N PHE A 25 8.38 1.42 -6.06
CA PHE A 25 8.15 2.19 -4.84
C PHE A 25 6.67 2.59 -4.76
N LYS A 26 6.05 2.26 -3.62
CA LYS A 26 4.63 2.49 -3.35
C LYS A 26 4.40 3.97 -3.09
N ASN A 27 3.82 4.68 -4.07
CA ASN A 27 3.11 5.93 -3.81
C ASN A 27 1.59 5.70 -3.98
N PRO A 28 0.73 6.44 -3.25
CA PRO A 28 -0.71 6.16 -3.23
C PRO A 28 -1.39 6.17 -4.61
N ASN A 29 -0.85 6.96 -5.55
CA ASN A 29 -1.46 7.24 -6.86
C ASN A 29 -0.57 6.93 -8.06
N GLU A 30 0.68 6.52 -7.83
CA GLU A 30 1.67 6.32 -8.89
C GLU A 30 2.61 5.17 -8.55
N MET A 31 3.06 4.51 -9.62
CA MET A 31 4.07 3.47 -9.60
C MET A 31 5.37 4.09 -10.11
N ARG A 32 6.39 4.17 -9.26
CA ARG A 32 7.73 4.64 -9.67
C ARG A 32 8.63 3.48 -10.01
N TYR A 33 9.51 3.70 -11.00
CA TYR A 33 10.42 2.68 -11.48
C TYR A 33 11.83 3.26 -11.67
N TYR A 34 12.83 2.53 -11.18
CA TYR A 34 14.21 2.99 -11.02
C TYR A 34 15.17 2.09 -11.81
N SER A 35 16.37 2.60 -12.11
CA SER A 35 17.38 1.91 -12.92
C SER A 35 18.26 0.97 -12.11
N ASP A 36 18.47 1.26 -10.82
CA ASP A 36 19.33 0.48 -9.94
C ASP A 36 18.84 0.54 -8.49
N VAL A 37 19.27 -0.39 -7.65
CA VAL A 37 19.00 -0.42 -6.21
C VAL A 37 20.24 -0.83 -5.45
N VAL A 38 20.64 0.01 -4.48
CA VAL A 38 21.76 -0.29 -3.59
C VAL A 38 21.23 -0.83 -2.27
N GLN A 39 21.77 -1.96 -1.85
CA GLN A 39 21.52 -2.49 -0.51
C GLN A 39 22.31 -1.65 0.50
N SER A 40 21.61 -1.07 1.48
CA SER A 40 22.21 -0.30 2.57
C SER A 40 21.79 -0.85 3.93
N GLY A 41 22.46 -0.41 5.00
CA GLY A 41 22.06 -0.73 6.37
C GLY A 41 20.65 -0.23 6.73
N TRP A 42 20.06 0.65 5.92
CA TRP A 42 18.72 1.22 6.08
C TRP A 42 17.68 0.60 5.14
N GLY A 43 18.05 -0.49 4.46
CA GLY A 43 17.23 -1.15 3.44
C GLY A 43 17.64 -0.82 2.00
N PRO A 44 16.90 -1.34 1.01
CA PRO A 44 17.16 -1.10 -0.40
C PRO A 44 16.87 0.37 -0.75
N ILE A 45 17.88 1.09 -1.23
CA ILE A 45 17.78 2.47 -1.69
C ILE A 45 17.70 2.46 -3.23
N PRO A 46 16.55 2.88 -3.81
CA PRO A 46 16.43 2.96 -5.26
C PRO A 46 17.20 4.16 -5.82
N LEU A 47 17.92 3.95 -6.93
CA LEU A 47 18.75 4.95 -7.60
C LEU A 47 18.34 5.11 -9.07
N GLY A 48 18.50 6.33 -9.57
CA GLY A 48 18.25 6.70 -10.96
C GLY A 48 16.80 6.43 -11.37
N GLU A 49 15.87 7.25 -10.86
CA GLU A 49 14.46 7.21 -11.24
C GLU A 49 14.32 7.34 -12.77
N LEU A 50 13.72 6.33 -13.39
CA LEU A 50 13.49 6.30 -14.84
C LEU A 50 12.13 6.89 -15.22
N GLY A 51 11.20 6.93 -14.26
CA GLY A 51 9.93 7.61 -14.38
C GLY A 51 8.86 7.04 -13.47
N CYS A 52 7.63 7.47 -13.72
CA CYS A 52 6.45 6.99 -13.01
C CYS A 52 5.28 6.66 -13.96
N ILE A 53 4.39 5.79 -13.50
CA ILE A 53 3.12 5.45 -14.16
C ILE A 53 2.00 5.80 -13.19
N SER A 54 1.08 6.69 -13.59
CA SER A 54 -0.11 6.96 -12.79
C SER A 54 -1.00 5.72 -12.74
N LEU A 55 -1.42 5.29 -11.55
CA LEU A 55 -2.32 4.15 -11.39
C LEU A 55 -3.64 4.35 -12.14
N ARG A 56 -4.12 5.59 -12.24
CA ARG A 56 -5.34 5.96 -12.98
C ARG A 56 -5.22 5.77 -14.49
N SER A 57 -3.99 5.75 -15.01
CA SER A 57 -3.73 5.53 -16.43
C SER A 57 -3.73 4.05 -16.81
N ILE A 58 -3.52 3.14 -15.85
CA ILE A 58 -3.41 1.70 -16.11
C ILE A 58 -4.78 1.15 -16.49
N GLN A 59 -4.85 0.50 -17.65
CA GLN A 59 -6.05 -0.15 -18.15
C GLN A 59 -5.99 -1.66 -17.97
N ARG A 60 -4.80 -2.25 -18.11
CA ARG A 60 -4.62 -3.70 -18.07
C ARG A 60 -3.21 -4.05 -17.63
N ILE A 61 -3.10 -5.14 -16.87
CA ILE A 61 -1.86 -5.85 -16.60
C ILE A 61 -1.98 -7.25 -17.22
N SER A 62 -0.98 -7.66 -18.01
CA SER A 62 -0.94 -8.99 -18.62
C SER A 62 0.36 -9.71 -18.30
N LYS A 63 0.30 -11.03 -18.12
CA LYS A 63 1.47 -11.90 -17.92
C LYS A 63 1.69 -12.76 -19.17
N PRO A 64 2.55 -12.36 -20.12
CA PRO A 64 2.82 -13.17 -21.30
C PRO A 64 3.41 -14.53 -20.90
N SER A 65 2.79 -15.62 -21.37
CA SER A 65 3.23 -17.00 -21.08
C SER A 65 4.37 -17.49 -21.97
N HIS A 66 5.01 -16.60 -22.73
CA HIS A 66 5.98 -17.01 -23.74
C HIS A 66 7.24 -17.64 -23.09
N PRO A 67 7.68 -18.85 -23.53
CA PRO A 67 8.77 -19.61 -22.90
C PRO A 67 10.09 -18.83 -22.73
N LYS A 68 10.39 -17.93 -23.68
CA LYS A 68 11.54 -17.01 -23.64
C LYS A 68 11.69 -16.26 -22.32
N TYR A 69 10.59 -15.87 -21.68
CA TYR A 69 10.61 -15.05 -20.47
C TYR A 69 10.54 -15.88 -19.19
N LYS A 70 10.32 -17.20 -19.29
CA LYS A 70 10.24 -18.13 -18.15
C LYS A 70 9.28 -17.68 -17.03
N GLY A 71 8.26 -16.89 -17.33
CA GLY A 71 7.32 -16.34 -16.34
C GLY A 71 7.80 -15.06 -15.62
N CYS A 72 8.93 -14.48 -16.02
CA CYS A 72 9.47 -13.25 -15.44
C CYS A 72 8.98 -11.97 -16.13
N ARG A 73 8.06 -12.03 -17.11
CA ARG A 73 7.57 -10.84 -17.83
C ARG A 73 6.12 -10.54 -17.46
N PHE A 74 5.82 -9.26 -17.33
CA PHE A 74 4.46 -8.72 -17.32
C PHE A 74 4.44 -7.39 -18.07
N ASP A 75 3.29 -7.07 -18.66
CA ASP A 75 3.08 -5.88 -19.46
C ASP A 75 1.97 -5.03 -18.83
N ILE A 76 2.18 -3.71 -18.81
CA ILE A 76 1.19 -2.73 -18.34
C ILE A 76 0.72 -1.91 -19.55
N THR A 77 -0.57 -1.91 -19.82
CA THR A 77 -1.20 -1.06 -20.83
C THR A 77 -1.79 0.17 -20.15
N CYS A 78 -1.35 1.36 -20.55
CA CYS A 78 -1.82 2.64 -20.02
C CYS A 78 -2.56 3.45 -21.09
N ARG A 79 -3.60 4.19 -20.67
CA ARG A 79 -4.26 5.21 -21.48
C ARG A 79 -3.44 6.50 -21.43
N LEU A 80 -3.09 7.08 -22.58
CA LEU A 80 -2.53 8.43 -22.62
C LEU A 80 -3.66 9.47 -22.48
N PRO A 81 -3.41 10.57 -21.74
CA PRO A 81 -4.26 11.75 -21.82
C PRO A 81 -4.24 12.31 -23.25
N SER A 82 -5.40 12.72 -23.77
CA SER A 82 -5.50 13.32 -25.12
C SER A 82 -4.62 14.55 -25.33
N ALA A 83 -4.18 15.22 -24.25
CA ALA A 83 -3.29 16.39 -24.30
C ALA A 83 -1.84 16.06 -24.70
N THR A 84 -1.39 14.79 -24.59
CA THR A 84 0.00 14.40 -24.92
C THR A 84 0.20 14.06 -26.40
N ILE A 85 -0.88 14.03 -27.20
CA ILE A 85 -0.79 13.78 -28.65
C ILE A 85 -0.19 15.00 -29.39
N ALA A 86 -0.14 16.17 -28.75
CA ALA A 86 0.34 17.41 -29.37
C ALA A 86 1.84 17.71 -29.17
N SER A 87 2.61 16.91 -28.43
CA SER A 87 4.00 17.30 -28.04
C SER A 87 5.11 16.32 -28.42
N ASN A 88 4.85 15.20 -29.10
CA ASN A 88 5.88 14.19 -29.41
C ASN A 88 6.09 13.95 -30.93
N THR A 89 5.87 14.97 -31.76
CA THR A 89 6.60 15.08 -33.04
C THR A 89 7.79 16.01 -32.83
N GLY A 90 8.89 15.46 -32.31
CA GLY A 90 10.13 16.19 -32.11
C GLY A 90 11.26 15.25 -31.72
N ASP A 91 12.13 15.00 -32.70
CA ASP A 91 13.46 14.40 -32.62
C ASP A 91 13.67 13.09 -31.86
N TYR A 92 13.65 11.98 -32.61
CA TYR A 92 14.78 11.04 -32.61
C TYR A 92 14.98 10.56 -34.06
N ASP A 93 15.99 11.12 -34.70
CA ASP A 93 16.51 10.68 -35.99
C ASP A 93 17.34 9.40 -35.80
N GLU A 94 16.97 8.31 -36.47
CA GLU A 94 17.87 7.51 -37.30
C GLU A 94 17.12 6.29 -37.88
N GLY A 95 17.25 6.10 -39.20
CA GLY A 95 17.01 4.81 -39.85
C GLY A 95 16.13 4.82 -41.09
N VAL A 96 16.46 5.67 -42.07
CA VAL A 96 15.96 5.61 -43.45
C VAL A 96 16.13 4.21 -44.04
N PHE A 97 15.02 3.58 -44.43
CA PHE A 97 14.95 2.79 -45.66
C PHE A 97 13.62 3.08 -46.36
N SER A 98 13.73 3.83 -47.44
CA SER A 98 12.68 4.13 -48.40
C SER A 98 12.55 2.97 -49.40
N SER A 99 11.31 2.57 -49.68
CA SER A 99 10.93 1.97 -50.96
C SER A 99 9.46 2.29 -51.20
N GLY A 100 9.19 3.11 -52.21
CA GLY A 100 7.84 3.50 -52.62
C GLY A 100 7.10 2.39 -53.35
N ASP A 101 5.76 2.50 -53.41
CA ASP A 101 5.05 2.89 -54.64
C ASP A 101 3.56 3.15 -54.37
N GLU A 102 2.93 3.85 -55.31
CA GLU A 102 1.76 4.72 -55.22
C GLU A 102 0.34 4.07 -55.11
N ASP A 103 -0.61 4.95 -54.75
CA ASP A 103 -2.01 5.04 -55.20
C ASP A 103 -3.12 4.10 -54.67
N LYS A 104 -4.00 4.67 -53.82
CA LYS A 104 -5.45 4.85 -54.14
C LYS A 104 -6.28 5.63 -53.09
N LYS A 105 -7.07 6.56 -53.66
CA LYS A 105 -8.16 7.42 -53.17
C LYS A 105 -9.10 6.96 -52.03
N ASP A 106 -9.41 7.96 -51.19
CA ASP A 106 -10.69 8.38 -50.58
C ASP A 106 -11.65 7.40 -49.88
N LYS A 107 -11.86 7.66 -48.58
CA LYS A 107 -13.20 7.87 -47.95
C LYS A 107 -13.03 8.44 -46.52
N PRO A 108 -13.84 9.42 -46.07
CA PRO A 108 -13.70 10.01 -44.73
C PRO A 108 -14.42 9.13 -43.71
N ALA A 109 -13.67 8.26 -43.01
CA ALA A 109 -14.19 7.59 -41.84
C ALA A 109 -14.13 8.54 -40.64
N LYS A 110 -15.31 8.93 -40.17
CA LYS A 110 -15.56 9.65 -38.92
C LYS A 110 -15.03 8.80 -37.75
N THR A 111 -13.74 8.93 -37.46
CA THR A 111 -13.06 8.20 -36.39
C THR A 111 -13.04 9.10 -35.17
N THR A 112 -13.87 8.77 -34.19
CA THR A 112 -13.60 9.15 -32.81
C THR A 112 -12.16 8.73 -32.50
N PRO A 113 -11.28 9.62 -31.99
CA PRO A 113 -9.90 9.25 -31.73
C PRO A 113 -9.90 8.15 -30.67
N LYS A 114 -9.46 6.95 -31.06
CA LYS A 114 -9.14 5.89 -30.09
C LYS A 114 -8.10 6.49 -29.15
N ALA A 115 -8.42 6.55 -27.85
CA ALA A 115 -7.48 7.01 -26.84
C ALA A 115 -6.15 6.26 -27.05
N ALA A 116 -5.08 7.00 -27.30
CA ALA A 116 -3.77 6.40 -27.53
C ALA A 116 -3.39 5.59 -26.30
N THR A 117 -2.84 4.39 -26.50
CA THR A 117 -2.37 3.52 -25.43
C THR A 117 -0.85 3.41 -25.47
N ARG A 118 -0.22 3.35 -24.30
CA ARG A 118 1.22 3.07 -24.14
C ARG A 118 1.37 1.73 -23.46
N GLU A 119 2.27 0.89 -23.96
CA GLU A 119 2.59 -0.39 -23.35
C GLU A 119 3.97 -0.32 -22.69
N PHE A 120 4.04 -0.75 -21.43
CA PHE A 120 5.27 -0.90 -20.67
C PHE A 120 5.55 -2.39 -20.48
N CYS A 121 6.65 -2.88 -21.08
CA CYS A 121 7.07 -4.28 -20.97
C CYS A 121 8.11 -4.42 -19.85
N LEU A 122 7.74 -5.07 -18.76
CA LEU A 122 8.54 -5.18 -17.54
C LEU A 122 8.99 -6.63 -17.34
N VAL A 123 10.23 -6.82 -16.89
CA VAL A 123 10.83 -8.15 -16.69
C VAL A 123 11.53 -8.19 -15.32
N SER A 124 11.15 -9.12 -14.45
CA SER A 124 11.78 -9.35 -13.16
C SER A 124 12.92 -10.37 -13.23
N ASP A 125 13.63 -10.53 -12.11
CA ASP A 125 14.70 -11.51 -11.91
C ASP A 125 14.16 -12.95 -11.78
N SER A 126 13.00 -13.10 -11.16
CA SER A 126 12.35 -14.39 -10.93
C SER A 126 10.85 -14.36 -11.22
N PRO A 127 10.23 -15.51 -11.55
CA PRO A 127 8.78 -15.61 -11.70
C PRO A 127 8.04 -15.25 -10.41
N GLN A 128 8.61 -15.58 -9.25
CA GLN A 128 8.08 -15.22 -7.94
C GLN A 128 8.00 -13.70 -7.79
N THR A 129 9.06 -12.97 -8.13
CA THR A 129 9.07 -11.49 -8.11
C THR A 129 8.01 -10.92 -9.05
N THR A 130 7.86 -11.47 -10.27
CA THR A 130 6.80 -11.06 -11.21
C THR A 130 5.41 -11.26 -10.60
N VAL A 131 5.16 -12.40 -9.95
CA VAL A 131 3.89 -12.66 -9.28
C VAL A 131 3.65 -11.65 -8.17
N THR A 132 4.62 -11.42 -7.29
CA THR A 132 4.53 -10.44 -6.19
C THR A 132 4.21 -9.04 -6.70
N TRP A 133 4.89 -8.58 -7.75
CA TRP A 133 4.67 -7.25 -8.33
C TRP A 133 3.31 -7.09 -8.96
N VAL A 134 2.84 -8.08 -9.72
CA VAL A 134 1.50 -8.01 -10.31
C VAL A 134 0.44 -8.05 -9.22
N THR A 135 0.58 -8.90 -8.20
CA THR A 135 -0.37 -8.93 -7.07
C THR A 135 -0.38 -7.59 -6.32
N MET A 136 0.78 -6.95 -6.14
CA MET A 136 0.86 -5.61 -5.55
C MET A 136 0.11 -4.58 -6.42
N LEU A 137 0.33 -4.58 -7.74
CA LEU A 137 -0.31 -3.63 -8.63
C LEU A 137 -1.82 -3.85 -8.74
N ASP A 138 -2.26 -5.10 -8.84
CA ASP A 138 -3.68 -5.45 -8.82
C ASP A 138 -4.33 -4.94 -7.52
N SER A 139 -3.69 -5.17 -6.36
CA SER A 139 -4.18 -4.64 -5.07
C SER A 139 -4.29 -3.11 -5.06
N LEU A 140 -3.30 -2.41 -5.63
CA LEU A 140 -3.33 -0.94 -5.74
C LEU A 140 -4.44 -0.43 -6.67
N LEU A 141 -4.66 -1.12 -7.80
CA LEU A 141 -5.71 -0.78 -8.76
C LEU A 141 -7.09 -1.02 -8.18
N THR A 142 -7.33 -2.18 -7.56
CA THR A 142 -8.60 -2.48 -6.88
C THR A 142 -8.88 -1.43 -5.81
N ARG A 143 -7.89 -1.11 -4.96
CA ARG A 143 -8.01 -0.05 -3.95
C ARG A 143 -8.37 1.31 -4.58
N SER A 144 -7.74 1.69 -5.69
CA SER A 144 -8.04 2.95 -6.37
C SER A 144 -9.46 2.98 -6.96
N ALA A 145 -9.92 1.88 -7.54
CA ALA A 145 -11.26 1.78 -8.13
C ALA A 145 -12.33 1.90 -7.04
N VAL A 146 -12.15 1.16 -5.95
CA VAL A 146 -13.06 1.14 -4.79
C VAL A 146 -13.14 2.51 -4.12
N VAL A 147 -12.00 3.17 -3.87
CA VAL A 147 -11.98 4.53 -3.30
C VAL A 147 -12.66 5.53 -4.24
N THR A 148 -12.47 5.40 -5.56
CA THR A 148 -13.16 6.26 -6.53
C THR A 148 -14.67 6.06 -6.49
N PHE A 149 -15.12 4.80 -6.37
CA PHE A 149 -16.53 4.47 -6.21
C PHE A 149 -17.12 5.11 -4.95
N PHE A 150 -16.51 4.93 -3.77
CA PHE A 150 -17.01 5.54 -2.54
C PHE A 150 -17.02 7.06 -2.59
N ASN A 151 -16.00 7.68 -3.19
CA ASN A 151 -15.98 9.13 -3.38
C ASN A 151 -17.14 9.60 -4.27
N SER A 152 -17.50 8.82 -5.31
CA SER A 152 -18.65 9.15 -6.16
C SER A 152 -19.97 9.09 -5.38
N CYS A 153 -20.17 8.06 -4.56
CA CYS A 153 -21.34 7.95 -3.69
C CYS A 153 -21.41 9.10 -2.68
N ALA A 154 -20.26 9.52 -2.11
CA ALA A 154 -20.20 10.66 -1.20
C ALA A 154 -20.55 11.99 -1.88
N ILE A 155 -20.06 12.21 -3.12
CA ILE A 155 -20.43 13.38 -3.93
C ILE A 155 -21.94 13.38 -4.24
N GLU A 156 -22.50 12.22 -4.53
CA GLU A 156 -23.93 12.00 -4.75
C GLU A 156 -24.76 12.00 -3.45
N GLN A 157 -24.12 12.13 -2.29
CA GLN A 157 -24.73 12.07 -0.96
C GLN A 157 -25.60 10.82 -0.73
N ARG A 158 -25.21 9.69 -1.32
CA ARG A 158 -25.90 8.40 -1.17
C ARG A 158 -25.01 7.35 -0.53
N LYS A 159 -25.64 6.40 0.16
CA LYS A 159 -24.96 5.18 0.60
C LYS A 159 -24.97 4.16 -0.55
N PRO A 160 -23.87 3.41 -0.76
CA PRO A 160 -23.90 2.27 -1.69
C PRO A 160 -24.91 1.21 -1.21
N THR A 161 -25.63 0.63 -2.14
CA THR A 161 -26.52 -0.52 -1.90
C THR A 161 -25.72 -1.78 -1.63
N ARG A 162 -26.32 -2.79 -0.99
CA ARG A 162 -25.65 -4.06 -0.67
C ARG A 162 -25.02 -4.73 -1.90
N ASN A 163 -25.73 -4.73 -3.03
CA ASN A 163 -25.22 -5.35 -4.26
C ASN A 163 -23.99 -4.58 -4.78
N GLU A 164 -24.02 -3.25 -4.73
CA GLU A 164 -22.84 -2.45 -5.12
C GLU A 164 -21.63 -2.68 -4.19
N TRP A 165 -21.86 -2.94 -2.89
CA TRP A 165 -20.79 -3.35 -1.97
C TRP A 165 -20.17 -4.69 -2.38
N GLU A 166 -21.01 -5.70 -2.64
CA GLU A 166 -20.58 -7.06 -2.99
C GLU A 166 -19.89 -7.12 -4.37
N ASP A 167 -20.26 -6.24 -5.30
CA ASP A 167 -19.64 -6.16 -6.64
C ASP A 167 -18.25 -5.52 -6.62
N VAL A 168 -18.00 -4.60 -5.68
CA VAL A 168 -16.79 -3.77 -5.66
C VAL A 168 -15.80 -4.21 -4.57
N LEU A 169 -16.28 -4.83 -3.48
CA LEU A 169 -15.44 -5.31 -2.39
C LEU A 169 -15.29 -6.83 -2.34
N ASP A 170 -14.04 -7.25 -2.29
CA ASP A 170 -13.61 -8.50 -1.68
C ASP A 170 -12.96 -8.24 -0.31
N VAL A 171 -12.58 -9.31 0.41
CA VAL A 171 -11.95 -9.21 1.74
C VAL A 171 -10.67 -8.36 1.71
N VAL A 172 -9.88 -8.44 0.63
CA VAL A 172 -8.59 -7.74 0.51
C VAL A 172 -8.80 -6.25 0.28
N SER A 173 -9.70 -5.90 -0.62
CA SER A 173 -10.05 -4.52 -0.95
C SER A 173 -10.81 -3.82 0.18
N ALA A 174 -11.68 -4.54 0.91
CA ALA A 174 -12.33 -4.01 2.11
C ALA A 174 -11.29 -3.59 3.16
N GLY A 175 -10.34 -4.47 3.49
CA GLY A 175 -9.24 -4.14 4.40
C GLY A 175 -8.36 -2.98 3.88
N ALA A 176 -8.09 -2.95 2.57
CA ALA A 176 -7.31 -1.88 1.96
C ALA A 176 -8.00 -0.51 2.02
N VAL A 177 -9.33 -0.45 1.93
CA VAL A 177 -10.10 0.80 2.08
C VAL A 177 -10.05 1.30 3.52
N VAL A 178 -10.22 0.41 4.50
CA VAL A 178 -10.09 0.77 5.92
C VAL A 178 -8.71 1.35 6.18
N MET A 179 -7.65 0.74 5.64
CA MET A 179 -6.29 1.28 5.74
C MET A 179 -6.15 2.68 5.13
N VAL A 180 -6.76 2.93 3.97
CA VAL A 180 -6.74 4.25 3.34
C VAL A 180 -7.49 5.28 4.18
N TRP A 181 -8.64 4.90 4.72
CA TRP A 181 -9.41 5.77 5.61
C TRP A 181 -8.61 6.14 6.87
N LEU A 182 -7.96 5.16 7.51
CA LEU A 182 -7.07 5.39 8.65
C LEU A 182 -5.88 6.29 8.29
N GLU A 183 -5.31 6.15 7.09
CA GLU A 183 -4.23 7.00 6.58
C GLU A 183 -4.67 8.46 6.33
N GLN A 184 -5.95 8.71 6.10
CA GLN A 184 -6.52 10.03 5.82
C GLN A 184 -6.99 10.79 7.06
N LEU A 185 -6.96 10.18 8.24
CA LEU A 185 -7.28 10.87 9.48
C LEU A 185 -6.27 12.02 9.73
N GLU A 186 -6.78 13.19 10.11
CA GLU A 186 -5.95 14.38 10.40
C GLU A 186 -4.91 14.11 11.49
N GLY A 187 -5.23 13.22 12.43
CA GLY A 187 -4.36 12.82 13.53
C GLY A 187 -4.54 11.33 13.89
N PRO A 188 -3.78 10.85 14.88
CA PRO A 188 -4.05 9.55 15.48
C PRO A 188 -5.48 9.47 16.05
N ILE A 189 -6.03 8.26 16.15
CA ILE A 189 -7.36 8.06 16.73
C ILE A 189 -7.37 8.52 18.19
N VAL A 190 -6.37 8.12 18.98
CA VAL A 190 -6.18 8.67 20.32
C VAL A 190 -5.54 10.05 20.22
N PRO A 191 -6.14 11.11 20.78
CA PRO A 191 -5.57 12.45 20.79
C PRO A 191 -4.13 12.45 21.33
N VAL A 192 -3.27 13.27 20.72
CA VAL A 192 -1.83 13.29 21.02
C VAL A 192 -1.58 13.67 22.49
N GLU A 193 -2.45 14.50 23.07
CA GLU A 193 -2.41 14.94 24.46
C GLU A 193 -2.58 13.78 25.44
N MET A 194 -3.27 12.71 25.02
CA MET A 194 -3.52 11.52 25.84
C MET A 194 -2.44 10.45 25.66
N TYR A 195 -1.51 10.61 24.71
CA TYR A 195 -0.46 9.63 24.43
C TYR A 195 0.34 9.25 25.70
N GLN A 196 0.72 10.24 26.50
CA GLN A 196 1.49 10.02 27.72
C GLN A 196 0.70 9.25 28.79
N ALA A 197 -0.62 9.43 28.87
CA ALA A 197 -1.46 8.69 29.82
C ALA A 197 -1.46 7.19 29.50
N PHE A 198 -1.63 6.83 28.23
CA PHE A 198 -1.56 5.43 27.79
C PHE A 198 -0.16 4.83 27.97
N ARG A 199 0.89 5.61 27.68
CA ARG A 199 2.27 5.19 27.91
C ARG A 199 2.52 4.88 29.38
N GLN A 200 2.09 5.77 30.28
CA GLN A 200 2.32 5.62 31.71
C GLN A 200 1.63 4.38 32.28
N VAL A 201 0.42 4.06 31.80
CA VAL A 201 -0.29 2.84 32.20
C VAL A 201 0.54 1.57 31.96
N MET A 202 1.24 1.48 30.82
CA MET A 202 2.10 0.32 30.54
C MET A 202 3.38 0.31 31.36
N VAL A 203 3.99 1.48 31.59
CA VAL A 203 5.17 1.60 32.46
C VAL A 203 4.84 1.17 33.89
N ASP A 204 3.72 1.66 34.44
CA ASP A 204 3.26 1.32 35.77
C ASP A 204 2.82 -0.15 35.84
N GLY A 205 2.16 -0.65 34.80
CA GLY A 205 1.73 -2.04 34.68
C GLY A 205 2.89 -3.04 34.67
N ALA A 206 4.08 -2.65 34.20
CA ALA A 206 5.28 -3.49 34.30
C ALA A 206 5.70 -3.73 35.76
N HIS A 207 5.41 -2.80 36.66
CA HIS A 207 5.68 -2.91 38.09
C HIS A 207 4.48 -3.42 38.90
N ALA A 208 3.25 -3.19 38.42
CA ALA A 208 2.01 -3.60 39.05
C ALA A 208 1.03 -4.24 38.02
N PRO A 209 1.28 -5.48 37.56
CA PRO A 209 0.51 -6.11 36.47
C PRO A 209 -0.98 -6.29 36.78
N PHE A 210 -1.33 -6.51 38.05
CA PHE A 210 -2.71 -6.68 38.49
C PHE A 210 -3.55 -5.40 38.34
N GLU A 211 -2.91 -4.23 38.29
CA GLU A 211 -3.58 -2.94 38.16
C GLU A 211 -3.64 -2.45 36.71
N LEU A 212 -2.91 -3.08 35.79
CA LEU A 212 -2.79 -2.68 34.40
C LEU A 212 -4.16 -2.57 33.72
N LEU A 213 -4.96 -3.64 33.80
CA LEU A 213 -6.27 -3.70 33.17
C LEU A 213 -7.21 -2.60 33.68
N ARG A 214 -7.25 -2.39 35.01
CA ARG A 214 -8.07 -1.36 35.65
C ARG A 214 -7.64 0.04 35.21
N ASN A 215 -6.33 0.30 35.23
CA ASN A 215 -5.79 1.61 34.89
C ASN A 215 -5.98 1.92 33.39
N LEU A 216 -5.80 0.92 32.51
CA LEU A 216 -6.06 1.06 31.09
C LEU A 216 -7.54 1.34 30.80
N LYS A 217 -8.45 0.60 31.46
CA LYS A 217 -9.89 0.86 31.37
C LYS A 217 -10.24 2.28 31.81
N SER A 218 -9.64 2.74 32.91
CA SER A 218 -9.84 4.12 33.38
C SER A 218 -9.37 5.16 32.37
N VAL A 219 -8.23 4.96 31.70
CA VAL A 219 -7.75 5.90 30.68
C VAL A 219 -8.65 5.85 29.43
N LEU A 220 -9.08 4.68 29.00
CA LEU A 220 -10.02 4.54 27.88
C LEU A 220 -11.33 5.28 28.13
N ALA A 221 -11.88 5.21 29.34
CA ALA A 221 -13.11 5.92 29.72
C ALA A 221 -12.98 7.46 29.69
N THR A 222 -11.76 8.00 29.65
CA THR A 222 -11.53 9.44 29.51
C THR A 222 -11.42 9.91 28.05
N LEU A 223 -11.43 8.99 27.08
CA LEU A 223 -11.37 9.37 25.66
C LEU A 223 -12.63 10.15 25.26
N PRO A 224 -12.50 11.14 24.36
CA PRO A 224 -13.68 11.76 23.77
C PRO A 224 -14.54 10.70 23.05
N PRO A 225 -15.88 10.87 22.96
CA PRO A 225 -16.78 9.83 22.48
C PRO A 225 -16.44 9.28 21.09
N LYS A 226 -16.07 10.15 20.14
CA LYS A 226 -15.73 9.76 18.77
C LYS A 226 -14.43 8.91 18.71
N PRO A 227 -13.29 9.36 19.25
CA PRO A 227 -12.10 8.52 19.46
C PRO A 227 -12.37 7.19 20.16
N PHE A 228 -13.14 7.20 21.25
CA PHE A 228 -13.48 5.98 22.00
C PHE A 228 -14.20 4.96 21.09
N LYS A 229 -15.27 5.39 20.40
CA LYS A 229 -16.00 4.54 19.45
C LYS A 229 -15.11 3.95 18.36
N MET A 230 -14.25 4.78 17.77
CA MET A 230 -13.35 4.34 16.69
C MET A 230 -12.35 3.29 17.19
N VAL A 231 -11.74 3.52 18.36
CA VAL A 231 -10.85 2.54 19.00
C VAL A 231 -11.62 1.26 19.32
N ALA A 232 -12.79 1.36 19.96
CA ALA A 232 -13.60 0.22 20.35
C ALA A 232 -13.93 -0.68 19.15
N PHE A 233 -14.46 -0.11 18.07
CA PHE A 233 -14.81 -0.85 16.86
C PHE A 233 -13.62 -1.57 16.25
N LEU A 234 -12.46 -0.89 16.16
CA LEU A 234 -11.25 -1.49 15.59
C LEU A 234 -10.68 -2.59 16.49
N ILE A 235 -10.68 -2.38 17.82
CA ILE A 235 -10.16 -3.36 18.78
C ILE A 235 -11.02 -4.63 18.79
N PHE A 236 -12.35 -4.52 18.79
CA PHE A 236 -13.23 -5.68 18.66
C PHE A 236 -13.02 -6.39 17.33
N HIS A 237 -12.98 -5.65 16.22
CA HIS A 237 -12.74 -6.26 14.91
C HIS A 237 -11.38 -6.99 14.85
N TRP A 238 -10.33 -6.41 15.41
CA TRP A 238 -9.02 -7.06 15.46
C TRP A 238 -9.00 -8.27 16.40
N ASN A 239 -9.71 -8.21 17.53
CA ASN A 239 -9.91 -9.35 18.41
C ASN A 239 -10.59 -10.51 17.65
N ASP A 240 -11.68 -10.26 16.92
CA ASP A 240 -12.34 -11.26 16.07
C ASP A 240 -11.39 -11.86 15.02
N VAL A 241 -10.54 -11.04 14.42
CA VAL A 241 -9.53 -11.51 13.45
C VAL A 241 -8.55 -12.49 14.11
N THR A 242 -8.18 -12.28 15.38
CA THR A 242 -7.26 -13.18 16.10
C THR A 242 -7.87 -14.55 16.40
N VAL A 243 -9.20 -14.68 16.46
CA VAL A 243 -9.88 -16.00 16.59
C VAL A 243 -9.49 -16.94 15.44
N TYR A 244 -9.14 -16.38 14.28
CA TYR A 244 -8.73 -17.12 13.09
C TYR A 244 -7.22 -17.16 12.87
N GLU A 245 -6.40 -16.85 13.89
CA GLU A 245 -4.93 -16.81 13.80
C GLU A 245 -4.32 -18.03 13.12
N THR A 246 -4.83 -19.23 13.43
CA THR A 246 -4.31 -20.48 12.85
C THR A 246 -4.37 -20.50 11.31
N LYS A 247 -5.34 -19.80 10.72
CA LYS A 247 -5.57 -19.70 9.27
C LYS A 247 -4.94 -18.45 8.66
N ASN A 248 -5.14 -17.28 9.28
CA ASN A 248 -4.73 -15.99 8.70
C ASN A 248 -3.32 -15.53 9.15
N LYS A 249 -2.74 -16.17 10.19
CA LYS A 249 -1.45 -15.84 10.81
C LYS A 249 -1.39 -14.44 11.43
N LEU A 250 -2.54 -13.83 11.72
CA LEU A 250 -2.66 -12.50 12.32
C LEU A 250 -2.89 -12.64 13.82
N THR A 251 -1.78 -12.64 14.58
CA THR A 251 -1.83 -12.56 16.04
C THR A 251 -2.11 -11.12 16.50
N ALA A 252 -2.48 -10.93 17.77
CA ALA A 252 -2.65 -9.59 18.36
C ALA A 252 -1.36 -8.74 18.20
N ALA A 253 -0.18 -9.32 18.43
CA ALA A 253 1.11 -8.65 18.24
C ALA A 253 1.34 -8.20 16.78
N VAL A 254 0.99 -9.06 15.81
CA VAL A 254 1.11 -8.72 14.38
C VAL A 254 0.19 -7.56 14.01
N LEU A 255 -1.06 -7.60 14.48
CA LEU A 255 -2.03 -6.53 14.25
C LEU A 255 -1.60 -5.22 14.93
N ALA A 256 -1.15 -5.28 16.19
CA ALA A 256 -0.63 -4.12 16.90
C ALA A 256 0.53 -3.47 16.13
N LYS A 257 1.50 -4.25 15.65
CA LYS A 257 2.60 -3.75 14.84
C LYS A 257 2.14 -3.02 13.57
N LEU A 258 1.07 -3.50 12.93
CA LEU A 258 0.52 -2.90 11.71
C LEU A 258 -0.26 -1.61 11.99
N PHE A 259 -1.05 -1.60 13.07
CA PHE A 259 -2.07 -0.58 13.29
C PHE A 259 -1.74 0.47 14.35
N THR A 260 -0.70 0.27 15.18
CA THR A 260 -0.32 1.21 16.25
C THR A 260 -0.13 2.64 15.75
N ARG A 261 0.44 2.82 14.55
CA ARG A 261 0.66 4.15 13.93
C ARG A 261 -0.60 4.97 13.67
N PHE A 262 -1.76 4.30 13.63
CA PHE A 262 -3.05 4.94 13.43
C PHE A 262 -3.73 5.22 14.78
N VAL A 263 -3.56 4.33 15.75
CA VAL A 263 -4.10 4.50 17.11
C VAL A 263 -3.34 5.60 17.84
N PHE A 264 -2.01 5.57 17.79
CA PHE A 264 -1.11 6.49 18.49
C PHE A 264 -0.12 7.13 17.53
N ARG A 265 0.13 8.43 17.71
CA ARG A 265 1.19 9.18 17.02
C ARG A 265 1.77 10.20 18.00
N ARG A 266 3.10 10.25 18.11
CA ARG A 266 3.79 11.24 18.95
C ARG A 266 3.76 12.62 18.28
N HIS A 267 3.84 13.69 19.07
CA HIS A 267 4.12 15.01 18.54
C HIS A 267 5.56 15.06 17.98
N VAL A 268 5.73 15.56 16.77
CA VAL A 268 7.01 15.56 16.00
C VAL A 268 8.10 16.45 16.65
N GLN A 269 7.81 17.18 17.72
CA GLN A 269 8.72 18.17 18.30
C GLN A 269 9.86 17.61 19.19
N ASP A 270 9.93 16.31 19.46
CA ASP A 270 11.01 15.72 20.26
C ASP A 270 12.08 15.05 19.38
N ASP A 271 13.00 15.87 18.85
CA ASP A 271 14.20 15.46 18.10
C ASP A 271 15.30 14.90 19.02
N HIS A 272 15.02 13.81 19.75
CA HIS A 272 16.05 13.12 20.52
C HIS A 272 16.08 11.60 20.30
N VAL A 273 17.23 11.16 19.75
CA VAL A 273 17.91 9.85 19.78
C VAL A 273 17.08 8.63 19.33
N ASP A 274 17.43 8.07 18.17
CA ASP A 274 16.77 6.95 17.49
C ASP A 274 16.51 5.70 18.37
N ASP A 275 17.37 5.40 19.35
CA ASP A 275 17.19 4.25 20.26
C ASP A 275 16.03 4.42 21.26
N VAL A 276 15.75 5.66 21.70
CA VAL A 276 14.61 5.95 22.59
C VAL A 276 13.29 5.81 21.82
N GLN A 277 13.29 6.18 20.54
CA GLN A 277 12.11 6.07 19.67
C GLN A 277 11.72 4.62 19.38
N ALA A 278 12.69 3.70 19.29
CA ALA A 278 12.42 2.28 19.09
C ALA A 278 11.71 1.66 20.31
N GLY A 279 12.26 1.86 21.52
CA GLY A 279 11.67 1.34 22.76
C GLY A 279 10.28 1.91 23.05
N GLU A 280 10.03 3.18 22.73
CA GLU A 280 8.70 3.76 22.86
C GLU A 280 7.70 3.21 21.86
N ARG A 281 8.12 2.98 20.62
CA ARG A 281 7.25 2.36 19.61
C ARG A 281 6.86 0.96 20.04
N ASP A 282 7.78 0.20 20.60
CA ASP A 282 7.50 -1.15 21.10
C ASP A 282 6.54 -1.11 22.30
N LEU A 283 6.74 -0.16 23.22
CA LEU A 283 5.82 0.05 24.34
C LEU A 283 4.40 0.37 23.89
N MET A 284 4.23 1.28 22.93
CA MET A 284 2.90 1.62 22.40
C MET A 284 2.27 0.50 21.57
N GLN A 285 3.09 -0.32 20.90
CA GLN A 285 2.60 -1.56 20.29
C GLN A 285 2.05 -2.50 21.36
N SER A 286 2.74 -2.64 22.50
CA SER A 286 2.25 -3.44 23.61
C SER A 286 0.94 -2.92 24.21
N VAL A 287 0.69 -1.60 24.21
CA VAL A 287 -0.63 -1.04 24.57
C VAL A 287 -1.71 -1.61 23.66
N VAL A 288 -1.53 -1.48 22.34
CA VAL A 288 -2.54 -1.92 21.36
C VAL A 288 -2.71 -3.44 21.39
N GLU A 289 -1.62 -4.19 21.52
CA GLU A 289 -1.67 -5.64 21.67
C GLU A 289 -2.50 -6.03 22.90
N TYR A 290 -2.23 -5.41 24.05
CA TYR A 290 -2.97 -5.67 25.29
C TYR A 290 -4.46 -5.34 25.15
N MET A 291 -4.78 -4.25 24.45
CA MET A 291 -6.16 -3.87 24.15
C MET A 291 -6.87 -4.90 23.26
N ILE A 292 -6.20 -5.41 22.22
CA ILE A 292 -6.75 -6.46 21.35
C ILE A 292 -6.99 -7.75 22.15
N THR A 293 -6.02 -8.18 22.95
CA THR A 293 -6.12 -9.44 23.72
C THR A 293 -7.21 -9.42 24.79
N HIS A 294 -7.54 -8.24 25.34
CA HIS A 294 -8.49 -8.10 26.45
C HIS A 294 -9.72 -7.24 26.08
N ALA A 295 -10.10 -7.23 24.80
CA ALA A 295 -11.16 -6.38 24.25
C ALA A 295 -12.46 -6.42 25.09
N ASP A 296 -13.00 -7.62 25.31
CA ASP A 296 -14.27 -7.86 26.02
C ASP A 296 -14.28 -7.37 27.48
N VAL A 297 -13.11 -7.24 28.10
CA VAL A 297 -13.00 -6.82 29.51
C VAL A 297 -12.76 -5.31 29.61
N LEU A 298 -12.04 -4.76 28.64
CA LEU A 298 -11.70 -3.34 28.57
C LEU A 298 -12.86 -2.48 28.08
N ILE A 299 -13.60 -2.97 27.08
CA ILE A 299 -14.64 -2.21 26.38
C ILE A 299 -15.97 -2.95 26.54
N ASP A 300 -16.99 -2.26 27.04
CA ASP A 300 -18.35 -2.79 27.07
C ASP A 300 -19.02 -2.48 25.73
N GLU A 301 -19.45 -3.53 25.00
CA GLU A 301 -20.15 -3.40 23.71
C GLU A 301 -21.39 -2.50 23.83
N THR A 302 -22.11 -2.59 24.95
CA THR A 302 -23.32 -1.78 25.16
C THR A 302 -22.97 -0.30 25.33
N GLU A 303 -21.84 0.03 25.95
CA GLU A 303 -21.36 1.41 26.10
C GLU A 303 -20.88 1.99 24.75
N ALA A 304 -20.32 1.14 23.88
CA ALA A 304 -19.87 1.54 22.54
C ALA A 304 -21.04 1.80 21.57
N GLU A 305 -22.11 0.98 21.64
CA GLU A 305 -23.33 1.13 20.83
C GLU A 305 -24.19 2.34 21.28
N LEU A 306 -24.24 2.65 22.57
CA LEU A 306 -25.12 3.69 23.14
C LEU A 306 -24.72 5.14 22.85
N LEU A 307 -23.51 5.39 22.35
CA LEU A 307 -23.00 6.76 22.19
C LEU A 307 -23.46 7.46 20.88
N GLU A 308 -24.52 6.99 20.21
CA GLU A 308 -25.10 7.58 18.96
C GLU A 308 -25.42 9.08 19.05
#